data_AF-A0A350P0V0-F1
#
_entry.id   AF-A0A350P0V0-F1
#
_cell.length_a   1.000
_cell.length_b   1.000
_cell.length_c   1.000
_cell.angle_alpha   90.00
_cell.angle_beta   90.00
_cell.angle_gamma   90.00
#
_symmetry.space_group_name_H-M   'P 1'
#
loop_
_entity.id
_entity.type
_entity.pdbx_description
1 polymer ?
#
loop_
_entity_poly.entity_id
_entity_poly.type
_entity_poly.pdbx_seq_one_letter_code
_entity_poly.pdbx_strand_id
1 'polypeptide(L)'
;DSEPDKDVLRICQAFAKAKKPAGYACIAPALAASVYDTGVKLTIGSDEATANGINAMGATHVNCAVDEVVVDNEAKLVTTPAYMLAQSISEAHEGISKMVETVLAMK
;
A
#
# COMPACT_ATOMS: atom_id res chain seq x y z
N ASP A 1 -8.61 -20.75 0.19
CA ASP A 1 -8.40 -20.52 -1.26
C ASP A 1 -8.43 -19.05 -1.63
N SER A 2 -7.55 -18.26 -1.01
CA SER A 2 -7.43 -16.82 -1.25
C SER A 2 -5.95 -16.41 -1.10
N GLU A 3 -5.08 -17.16 -1.79
CA GLU A 3 -3.66 -16.84 -1.87
C GLU A 3 -3.40 -15.92 -3.07
N PRO A 4 -2.45 -14.98 -2.95
CA PRO A 4 -2.00 -14.19 -4.09
C PRO A 4 -1.51 -15.08 -5.24
N ASP A 5 -1.63 -14.57 -6.47
CA ASP A 5 -0.96 -15.18 -7.61
C ASP A 5 0.55 -15.35 -7.32
N LYS A 6 1.07 -16.54 -7.61
CA LYS A 6 2.44 -16.92 -7.22
C LYS A 6 3.50 -16.09 -7.95
N ASP A 7 3.27 -15.75 -9.20
CA ASP A 7 4.24 -14.96 -9.97
C ASP A 7 4.20 -13.49 -9.57
N VAL A 8 3.01 -12.94 -9.31
CA VAL A 8 2.86 -11.59 -8.75
C VAL A 8 3.59 -11.50 -7.41
N LEU A 9 3.30 -12.42 -6.48
CA LEU A 9 3.93 -12.42 -5.15
C LEU A 9 5.45 -12.53 -5.26
N ARG A 10 5.96 -13.45 -6.09
CA ARG A 10 7.40 -13.64 -6.30
C ARG A 10 8.09 -12.38 -6.81
N ILE A 11 7.50 -11.70 -7.78
CA ILE A 11 8.09 -10.48 -8.38
C ILE A 11 8.07 -9.33 -7.37
N CYS A 12 6.95 -9.12 -6.68
CA CYS A 12 6.82 -8.09 -5.65
C CYS A 12 7.82 -8.30 -4.51
N GLN A 13 7.98 -9.53 -4.03
CA GLN A 13 8.98 -9.88 -3.01
C GLN A 13 10.41 -9.65 -3.50
N ALA A 14 10.73 -9.98 -4.75
CA ALA A 14 12.05 -9.70 -5.32
C ALA A 14 12.33 -8.18 -5.39
N PHE A 15 11.32 -7.38 -5.72
CA PHE A 15 11.40 -5.91 -5.77
C PHE A 15 11.64 -5.31 -4.38
N ALA A 16 10.91 -5.79 -3.37
CA ALA A 16 11.07 -5.40 -1.98
C ALA A 16 12.45 -5.78 -1.41
N LYS A 17 12.92 -7.01 -1.67
CA LYS A 17 14.26 -7.49 -1.25
C LYS A 17 15.39 -6.69 -1.90
N ALA A 18 15.19 -6.24 -3.14
CA ALA A 18 16.13 -5.35 -3.82
C ALA A 18 16.07 -3.88 -3.33
N LYS A 19 15.25 -3.58 -2.31
CA LYS A 19 15.05 -2.24 -1.75
C LYS A 19 14.76 -1.21 -2.84
N LYS A 20 13.86 -1.57 -3.75
CA LYS A 20 13.34 -0.66 -4.79
C LYS A 20 12.01 -0.04 -4.32
N PRO A 21 11.82 1.28 -4.47
CA PRO A 21 10.57 1.96 -4.09
C PRO A 21 9.35 1.41 -4.83
N ALA A 22 8.28 1.07 -4.12
CA ALA A 22 7.05 0.56 -4.70
C ALA A 22 5.80 1.28 -4.19
N GLY A 23 4.80 1.44 -5.06
CA GLY A 23 3.52 2.05 -4.77
C GLY A 23 2.36 1.05 -4.87
N TYR A 24 1.45 1.03 -3.90
CA TYR A 24 0.22 0.21 -3.93
C TYR A 24 -0.99 1.09 -3.59
N ALA A 25 -2.04 1.03 -4.41
CA ALA A 25 -3.23 1.88 -4.25
C ALA A 25 -4.52 1.06 -4.06
N CYS A 26 -5.52 1.67 -3.43
CA CYS A 26 -6.83 1.06 -3.21
C CYS A 26 -6.74 -0.20 -2.34
N ILE A 27 -7.14 -1.36 -2.86
CA ILE A 27 -7.06 -2.63 -2.13
C ILE A 27 -5.71 -3.35 -2.31
N ALA A 28 -4.87 -2.90 -3.25
CA ALA A 28 -3.56 -3.49 -3.50
C ALA A 28 -2.61 -3.53 -2.26
N PRO A 29 -2.70 -2.64 -1.27
CA PRO A 29 -1.95 -2.75 -0.01
C PRO A 29 -2.23 -4.05 0.76
N ALA A 30 -3.36 -4.74 0.54
CA ALA A 30 -3.59 -6.08 1.09
C ALA A 30 -2.59 -7.10 0.54
N LEU A 31 -2.21 -7.00 -0.74
CA LEU A 31 -1.11 -7.79 -1.30
C LEU A 31 0.22 -7.40 -0.65
N ALA A 32 0.46 -6.09 -0.44
CA ALA A 32 1.69 -5.62 0.19
C ALA A 32 1.89 -6.22 1.60
N ALA A 33 0.82 -6.45 2.36
CA ALA A 33 0.89 -7.14 3.65
C ALA A 33 1.45 -8.58 3.57
N SER A 34 1.36 -9.25 2.41
CA SER A 34 1.99 -10.56 2.16
C SER A 34 3.36 -10.48 1.46
N VAL A 35 3.72 -9.32 0.93
CA VAL A 35 4.99 -9.09 0.20
C VAL A 35 6.12 -8.70 1.15
N TYR A 36 5.81 -7.88 2.14
CA TYR A 36 6.78 -7.29 3.07
C TYR A 36 6.80 -8.01 4.42
N ASP A 37 7.83 -7.73 5.22
CA ASP A 37 8.00 -8.31 6.54
C ASP A 37 6.94 -7.81 7.54
N THR A 38 6.74 -8.58 8.62
CA THR A 38 5.82 -8.22 9.71
C THR A 38 6.13 -6.83 10.25
N GLY A 39 5.09 -6.03 10.45
CA GLY A 39 5.17 -4.67 10.96
C GLY A 39 5.22 -3.57 9.88
N VAL A 40 5.33 -3.94 8.59
CA VAL A 40 5.29 -2.97 7.48
C VAL A 40 4.11 -2.01 7.62
N LYS A 41 4.36 -0.70 7.46
CA LYS A 41 3.30 0.31 7.55
C LYS A 41 2.67 0.56 6.19
N LEU A 42 1.35 0.51 6.15
CA LEU A 42 0.57 0.77 4.93
C LEU A 42 -0.83 1.29 5.25
N THR A 43 -1.56 1.74 4.24
CA THR A 43 -2.96 2.16 4.38
C THR A 43 -3.85 1.58 3.31
N ILE A 44 -5.12 1.37 3.64
CA ILE A 44 -6.22 1.19 2.69
C ILE A 44 -7.26 2.32 2.82
N GLY A 45 -6.98 3.37 3.59
CA GLY A 45 -7.95 4.40 3.98
C GLY A 45 -8.33 4.29 5.45
N SER A 46 -9.63 4.11 5.73
CA SER A 46 -10.17 4.11 7.10
C SER A 46 -11.27 3.07 7.34
N ASP A 47 -11.46 2.11 6.43
CA ASP A 47 -12.40 1.00 6.63
C ASP A 47 -11.89 0.05 7.73
N GLU A 48 -12.63 -0.03 8.84
CA GLU A 48 -12.20 -0.74 10.05
C GLU A 48 -12.07 -2.26 9.82
N ALA A 49 -13.01 -2.85 9.07
CA ALA A 49 -13.00 -4.28 8.80
C ALA A 49 -11.78 -4.69 7.96
N THR A 50 -11.49 -3.93 6.90
CA THR A 50 -10.32 -4.16 6.05
C THR A 50 -9.03 -3.89 6.80
N ALA A 51 -8.96 -2.81 7.59
CA ALA A 51 -7.80 -2.50 8.43
C ALA A 51 -7.49 -3.63 9.43
N ASN A 52 -8.51 -4.22 10.05
CA ASN A 52 -8.34 -5.38 10.93
C ASN A 52 -7.82 -6.61 10.19
N GLY A 53 -8.27 -6.85 8.95
CA GLY A 53 -7.73 -7.90 8.08
C GLY A 53 -6.24 -7.69 7.78
N ILE A 54 -5.84 -6.47 7.42
CA ILE A 54 -4.44 -6.08 7.20
C ILE A 54 -3.59 -6.35 8.46
N ASN A 55 -4.09 -5.95 9.63
CA ASN A 55 -3.38 -6.17 10.89
C ASN A 55 -3.24 -7.66 11.22
N ALA A 56 -4.27 -8.46 10.96
CA ALA A 56 -4.25 -9.91 11.15
C ALA A 56 -3.25 -10.63 10.21
N MET A 57 -2.94 -10.04 9.05
CA MET A 57 -1.89 -10.51 8.15
C MET A 57 -0.48 -10.13 8.61
N GLY A 58 -0.34 -9.34 9.68
CA GLY A 58 0.94 -8.95 10.28
C GLY A 58 1.49 -7.61 9.81
N ALA A 59 0.79 -6.88 8.95
CA ALA A 59 1.12 -5.49 8.63
C ALA A 59 0.56 -4.52 9.69
N THR A 60 0.99 -3.26 9.65
CA THR A 60 0.46 -2.17 10.49
C THR A 60 -0.38 -1.23 9.63
N HIS A 61 -1.70 -1.32 9.73
CA HIS A 61 -2.58 -0.36 9.07
C HIS A 61 -2.48 1.03 9.72
N VAL A 62 -2.39 2.07 8.90
CA VAL A 62 -2.42 3.47 9.32
C VAL A 62 -3.56 4.16 8.61
N ASN A 63 -4.46 4.80 9.37
CA ASN A 63 -5.56 5.58 8.77
C ASN A 63 -5.00 6.72 7.92
N CYS A 64 -5.54 6.89 6.72
CA CYS A 64 -5.06 7.87 5.76
C CYS A 64 -6.23 8.51 5.02
N ALA A 65 -6.15 9.83 4.78
CA ALA A 65 -7.10 10.55 3.96
C ALA A 65 -6.92 10.20 2.48
N VAL A 66 -7.94 10.46 1.66
CA VAL A 66 -7.96 10.07 0.23
C VAL A 66 -6.85 10.74 -0.61
N ASP A 67 -6.48 11.96 -0.23
CA ASP A 67 -5.49 12.84 -0.84
C ASP A 67 -4.08 12.68 -0.24
N GLU A 68 -3.92 11.75 0.70
CA GLU A 68 -2.69 11.49 1.44
C GLU A 68 -2.07 10.12 1.11
N VAL A 69 -0.84 9.92 1.58
CA VAL A 69 -0.10 8.68 1.43
C VAL A 69 0.52 8.23 2.75
N VAL A 70 0.66 6.92 2.93
CA VAL A 70 1.46 6.33 4.01
C VAL A 70 2.76 5.80 3.43
N VAL A 71 3.88 6.19 4.05
CA VAL A 71 5.23 5.81 3.64
C VAL A 71 5.89 4.98 4.73
N ASP A 72 6.34 3.79 4.35
CA ASP A 72 7.32 3.02 5.11
C ASP A 72 8.69 3.19 4.46
N ASN A 73 9.54 4.00 5.09
CA ASN A 73 10.87 4.32 4.57
C ASN A 73 11.84 3.13 4.60
N GLU A 74 11.67 2.21 5.56
CA GLU A 74 12.54 1.05 5.70
C GLU A 74 12.23 -0.02 4.64
N ALA A 75 10.94 -0.23 4.39
CA ALA A 75 10.44 -1.10 3.34
C ALA A 75 10.52 -0.46 1.94
N LYS A 76 10.69 0.87 1.86
CA LYS A 76 10.50 1.68 0.65
C LYS A 76 9.14 1.44 -0.01
N LEU A 77 8.09 1.47 0.81
CA LEU A 77 6.71 1.25 0.40
C LEU A 77 5.93 2.56 0.55
N VAL A 78 5.16 2.91 -0.48
CA VAL A 78 4.19 4.01 -0.47
C VAL A 78 2.81 3.45 -0.76
N THR A 79 1.81 3.84 0.02
CA THR A 79 0.42 3.40 -0.18
C THR A 79 -0.57 4.55 -0.09
N THR A 80 -1.67 4.46 -0.84
CA THR A 80 -2.74 5.47 -0.86
C THR A 80 -4.13 4.83 -0.96
N PRO A 81 -5.17 5.41 -0.33
CA PRO A 81 -6.51 4.82 -0.33
C PRO A 81 -7.20 4.79 -1.71
N ALA A 82 -6.96 5.79 -2.56
CA ALA A 82 -7.67 5.95 -3.84
C ALA A 82 -9.19 5.70 -3.70
N TYR A 83 -9.79 4.85 -4.54
CA TYR A 83 -11.22 4.55 -4.53
C TYR A 83 -11.74 3.77 -3.31
N MET A 84 -10.89 3.39 -2.35
CA MET A 84 -11.39 2.96 -1.04
C MET A 84 -12.16 4.08 -0.33
N LEU A 85 -11.79 5.35 -0.59
CA LEU A 85 -12.43 6.53 0.01
C LEU A 85 -12.94 7.55 -1.03
N ALA A 86 -12.30 7.65 -2.20
CA ALA A 86 -12.60 8.68 -3.19
C ALA A 86 -14.05 8.65 -3.68
N GLN A 87 -14.69 9.83 -3.63
CA GLN A 87 -16.04 10.07 -4.16
C GLN A 87 -15.99 10.70 -5.56
N SER A 88 -14.81 11.12 -6.02
CA SER A 88 -14.61 11.68 -7.36
C SER A 88 -13.28 11.24 -7.98
N ILE A 89 -13.17 11.39 -9.30
CA ILE A 89 -11.92 11.14 -10.02
C ILE A 89 -10.81 12.12 -9.61
N SER A 90 -11.16 13.35 -9.25
CA SER A 90 -10.20 14.37 -8.84
C SER A 90 -9.52 14.01 -7.51
N GLU A 91 -10.29 13.52 -6.53
CA GLU A 91 -9.75 13.04 -5.25
C GLU A 91 -8.81 11.84 -5.45
N ALA A 92 -9.23 10.87 -6.27
CA ALA A 92 -8.37 9.73 -6.59
C ALA A 92 -7.09 10.17 -7.31
N HIS A 93 -7.18 11.13 -8.23
CA HIS A 93 -6.04 11.67 -8.94
C HIS A 93 -5.03 12.35 -8.02
N GLU A 94 -5.49 13.15 -7.04
CA GLU A 94 -4.62 13.83 -6.08
C GLU A 94 -3.79 12.85 -5.25
N GLY A 95 -4.44 11.87 -4.60
CA GLY A 95 -3.74 10.85 -3.79
C GLY A 95 -2.81 9.97 -4.62
N ILE A 96 -3.23 9.53 -5.81
CA ILE A 96 -2.40 8.71 -6.70
C ILE A 96 -1.20 9.50 -7.24
N SER A 97 -1.38 10.76 -7.62
CA SER A 97 -0.28 11.60 -8.11
C SER A 97 0.77 11.81 -7.02
N LYS A 98 0.32 12.11 -5.79
CA LYS A 98 1.20 12.20 -4.61
C LYS A 98 1.94 10.89 -4.33
N MET A 99 1.27 9.73 -4.48
CA MET A 99 1.92 8.42 -4.35
C MET A 99 3.04 8.25 -5.39
N VAL A 100 2.78 8.55 -6.66
CA VAL A 100 3.77 8.41 -7.73
C VAL A 100 4.96 9.34 -7.50
N GLU A 101 4.72 10.61 -7.18
CA GLU A 101 5.77 11.58 -6.87
C GLU A 101 6.62 11.13 -5.68
N THR A 102 5.99 10.61 -4.62
CA THR A 102 6.68 10.10 -3.43
C THR A 102 7.56 8.90 -3.78
N VAL A 103 7.07 7.94 -4.57
CA VAL A 103 7.84 6.79 -5.03
C VAL A 103 9.07 7.23 -5.83
N LEU A 104 8.91 8.21 -6.73
CA LEU A 104 10.01 8.73 -7.55
C LEU A 104 11.06 9.52 -6.75
N ALA A 105 10.67 10.12 -5.63
CA ALA A 105 11.57 10.86 -4.75
C ALA A 105 12.43 9.95 -3.83
N MET A 106 12.05 8.68 -3.66
CA MET A 106 12.81 7.72 -2.85
C MET A 106 14.09 7.29 -3.58
N LYS A 107 15.25 7.53 -2.95
CA LYS A 107 16.57 7.10 -3.44
C LYS A 107 16.92 5.70 -2.94
#